data_AF-A0A9N9L666-F1
#
_entry.id   AF-A0A9N9L666-F1
#
_cell.length_a   1.000
_cell.length_b   1.000
_cell.length_c   1.000
_cell.angle_alpha   90.00
_cell.angle_beta   90.00
_cell.angle_gamma   90.00
#
_symmetry.space_group_name_H-M   'P 1'
#
loop_
_entity.id
_entity.type
_entity.pdbx_description
1 polymer ?
#
loop_
_entity_poly.entity_id
_entity_poly.type
_entity_poly.pdbx_seq_one_letter_code
_entity_poly.pdbx_strand_id
1 'polypeptide(L)'
;MTRNLEHLTPIMATKLNLGFERWWDSSTDWKNVKAWDSCLKLIAGASNRAFCGSPLCRDEQFLDHLQTHAMNIFVGTMIINISPKPFKPFKPISGFLVGKMVCNGSSISAIPQAIHGN
;
A
#
# COMPACT_ATOMS: atom_id res chain seq x y z
N MET A 1 -1.15 -18.38 12.35
CA MET A 1 -1.76 -17.17 11.74
C MET A 1 -3.29 -17.24 11.69
N THR A 2 -3.92 -18.40 11.52
CA THR A 2 -5.39 -18.52 11.37
C THR A 2 -6.20 -18.32 12.66
N ARG A 3 -5.63 -18.58 13.85
CA ARG A 3 -6.35 -18.49 15.14
C ARG A 3 -6.82 -17.08 15.51
N ASN A 4 -6.18 -16.04 14.97
CA ASN A 4 -6.57 -14.64 15.21
C ASN A 4 -7.50 -14.09 14.12
N LEU A 5 -7.76 -14.86 13.06
CA LEU A 5 -8.55 -14.37 11.92
C LEU A 5 -10.00 -14.12 12.31
N GLU A 6 -10.58 -14.95 13.16
CA GLU A 6 -11.94 -14.77 13.69
C GLU A 6 -12.10 -13.42 14.41
N HIS A 7 -11.06 -12.98 15.13
CA HIS A 7 -11.05 -11.69 15.81
C HIS A 7 -10.70 -10.52 14.86
N LEU A 8 -9.81 -10.74 13.88
CA LEU A 8 -9.35 -9.69 12.98
C LEU A 8 -10.39 -9.34 11.91
N THR A 9 -11.13 -10.33 11.41
CA THR A 9 -12.13 -10.18 10.35
C THR A 9 -13.19 -9.12 10.66
N PRO A 10 -13.87 -9.11 11.83
CA PRO A 10 -14.84 -8.07 12.14
C PRO A 10 -14.21 -6.69 12.28
N ILE A 11 -12.96 -6.61 12.75
CA ILE A 11 -12.20 -5.35 12.83
C ILE A 11 -11.92 -4.81 11.42
N MET A 12 -11.52 -5.67 10.50
CA MET A 12 -11.30 -5.28 9.09
C MET A 12 -12.59 -4.86 8.41
N ALA A 13 -13.67 -5.63 8.56
CA ALA A 13 -14.97 -5.31 7.97
C ALA A 13 -15.46 -3.93 8.42
N THR A 14 -15.38 -3.65 9.73
CA THR A 14 -15.74 -2.34 10.29
C THR A 14 -14.88 -1.22 9.71
N LYS A 15 -13.57 -1.45 9.55
CA LYS A 15 -12.65 -0.45 8.99
C LYS A 15 -12.87 -0.19 7.51
N LEU A 16 -13.18 -1.24 6.74
CA LEU A 16 -13.53 -1.11 5.34
C LEU A 16 -14.81 -0.30 5.18
N ASN A 17 -15.87 -0.60 5.94
CA ASN A 17 -17.12 0.16 5.91
C ASN A 17 -16.90 1.64 6.19
N LEU A 18 -16.19 1.99 7.27
CA LEU A 18 -15.86 3.38 7.59
C LEU A 18 -15.03 4.06 6.50
N GLY A 19 -14.15 3.31 5.84
CA GLY A 19 -13.37 3.83 4.73
C GLY A 19 -14.22 4.04 3.48
N PHE A 20 -15.15 3.14 3.15
CA PHE A 20 -16.09 3.31 2.06
C PHE A 20 -16.97 4.54 2.30
N GLU A 21 -17.50 4.74 3.51
CA GLU A 21 -18.23 5.96 3.86
C GLU A 21 -17.39 7.22 3.65
N ARG A 22 -16.10 7.19 4.02
CA ARG A 22 -15.20 8.35 3.89
C ARG A 22 -14.84 8.70 2.43
N TRP A 23 -14.50 7.69 1.62
CA TRP A 23 -13.97 7.92 0.26
C TRP A 23 -15.05 7.84 -0.82
N TRP A 24 -16.02 6.96 -0.63
CA TRP A 24 -17.10 6.68 -1.57
C TRP A 24 -18.42 7.36 -1.19
N ASP A 25 -18.51 8.01 -0.03
CA ASP A 25 -19.73 8.67 0.45
C ASP A 25 -20.92 7.68 0.53
N SER A 26 -22.01 8.06 1.19
CA SER A 26 -23.24 7.24 1.25
C SER A 26 -24.33 7.74 0.30
N SER A 27 -23.99 8.65 -0.61
CA SER A 27 -24.94 9.18 -1.59
C SER A 27 -25.29 8.14 -2.65
N THR A 28 -26.54 8.18 -3.09
CA THR A 28 -27.08 7.32 -4.17
C THR A 28 -26.81 7.90 -5.56
N ASP A 29 -26.16 9.06 -5.62
CA ASP A 29 -25.84 9.77 -6.87
C ASP A 29 -24.61 9.17 -7.56
N TRP A 30 -24.63 9.17 -8.89
CA TRP A 30 -23.48 8.75 -9.68
C TRP A 30 -22.32 9.74 -9.52
N LYS A 31 -21.17 9.22 -9.10
CA LYS A 31 -19.95 10.01 -8.98
C LYS A 31 -18.73 9.28 -9.52
N ASN A 32 -17.79 10.04 -10.06
CA ASN A 32 -16.51 9.50 -10.50
C ASN A 32 -15.59 9.33 -9.29
N VAL A 33 -15.15 8.10 -9.05
CA VAL A 33 -14.25 7.76 -7.94
C VAL A 33 -13.05 7.05 -8.51
N LYS A 34 -11.86 7.43 -8.05
CA LYS A 34 -10.61 6.76 -8.42
C LYS A 34 -10.54 5.43 -7.65
N ALA A 35 -11.27 4.43 -8.12
CA ALA A 35 -11.45 3.15 -7.44
C ALA A 35 -10.13 2.50 -7.03
N TRP A 36 -9.11 2.58 -7.91
CA TRP A 36 -7.77 2.06 -7.62
C TRP A 36 -7.13 2.75 -6.42
N ASP A 37 -7.12 4.08 -6.41
CA ASP A 37 -6.51 4.86 -5.33
C ASP A 37 -7.26 4.69 -4.01
N SER A 38 -8.60 4.73 -4.07
CA SER A 38 -9.46 4.51 -2.91
C SER A 38 -9.25 3.12 -2.32
N CYS A 39 -9.23 2.06 -3.14
CA CYS A 39 -8.97 0.70 -2.68
C CYS A 39 -7.61 0.55 -2.01
N LEU A 40 -6.56 1.16 -2.56
CA LEU A 40 -5.21 1.08 -1.97
C LEU A 40 -5.16 1.77 -0.60
N LYS A 41 -5.81 2.92 -0.45
CA LYS A 41 -5.93 3.61 0.84
C LYS A 41 -6.74 2.78 1.85
N LEU A 42 -7.81 2.11 1.41
CA LEU A 42 -8.60 1.19 2.25
C LEU A 42 -7.77 0.00 2.73
N ILE A 43 -7.09 -0.70 1.82
CA ILE A 43 -6.30 -1.89 2.13
C ILE A 43 -5.11 -1.52 3.02
N ALA A 44 -4.43 -0.40 2.76
CA ALA A 44 -3.34 0.10 3.59
C ALA A 44 -3.85 0.44 5.00
N GLY A 45 -4.95 1.18 5.13
CA GLY A 45 -5.55 1.52 6.42
C GLY A 45 -5.99 0.30 7.23
N ALA A 46 -6.63 -0.67 6.58
CA ALA A 46 -7.04 -1.93 7.18
C ALA A 46 -5.82 -2.74 7.65
N SER A 47 -4.84 -2.95 6.78
CA SER A 47 -3.61 -3.72 7.09
C SER A 47 -2.83 -3.09 8.24
N ASN A 48 -2.66 -1.76 8.21
CA ASN A 48 -1.99 -1.04 9.29
C ASN A 48 -2.75 -1.15 10.62
N ARG A 49 -4.09 -1.24 10.60
CA ARG A 49 -4.87 -1.49 11.82
C ARG A 49 -4.62 -2.87 12.42
N ALA A 50 -4.42 -3.89 11.59
CA ALA A 50 -4.06 -5.24 12.04
C ALA A 50 -2.65 -5.30 12.61
N PHE A 51 -1.69 -4.74 11.89
CA PHE A 51 -0.28 -4.94 12.19
C PHE A 51 0.30 -3.90 13.15
N CYS A 52 -0.13 -2.63 13.04
CA CYS A 52 0.46 -1.48 13.73
C CYS A 52 -0.50 -0.78 14.71
N GLY A 53 -1.80 -1.11 14.70
CA GLY A 53 -2.77 -0.52 15.62
C GLY A 53 -3.42 0.79 15.13
N SER A 54 -4.00 1.56 16.05
CA SER A 54 -4.97 2.62 15.70
C SER A 54 -4.42 3.99 15.24
N PRO A 55 -3.23 4.49 15.64
CA PRO A 55 -2.82 5.84 15.24
C PRO A 55 -2.37 5.91 13.77
N LEU A 56 -1.51 4.99 13.31
CA LEU A 56 -1.01 4.95 11.93
C LEU A 56 -2.09 4.64 10.88
N CYS A 57 -3.17 3.97 11.28
CA CYS A 57 -4.29 3.63 10.39
C CYS A 57 -5.01 4.88 9.83
N ARG A 58 -4.93 6.03 10.51
CA ARG A 58 -5.67 7.26 10.17
C ARG A 58 -4.82 8.37 9.56
N ASP A 59 -3.51 8.21 9.53
CA ASP A 59 -2.60 9.21 9.00
C ASP A 59 -2.64 9.17 7.46
N GLU A 60 -3.23 10.21 6.85
CA GLU A 60 -3.33 10.31 5.40
C GLU A 60 -1.97 10.42 4.71
N GLN A 61 -0.98 11.06 5.35
CA GLN A 61 0.37 11.15 4.78
C GLN A 61 1.03 9.78 4.75
N PHE A 62 0.85 9.01 5.82
CA PHE A 62 1.35 7.65 5.89
C PHE A 62 0.72 6.74 4.83
N LEU A 63 -0.60 6.81 4.66
CA LEU A 63 -1.32 6.02 3.65
C LEU A 63 -0.93 6.41 2.22
N ASP A 64 -0.70 7.70 1.96
CA ASP A 64 -0.28 8.21 0.65
C ASP A 64 1.15 7.77 0.29
N HIS A 65 2.05 7.78 1.27
CA HIS A 65 3.41 7.23 1.11
C HIS A 65 3.38 5.72 0.84
N LEU A 66 2.53 4.96 1.55
CA LEU A 66 2.39 3.52 1.31
C LEU A 66 1.82 3.24 -0.09
N GLN A 67 0.84 4.01 -0.54
CA GLN A 67 0.28 3.89 -1.87
C GLN A 67 1.33 4.16 -2.95
N THR A 68 2.07 5.27 -2.83
CA THR A 68 3.13 5.66 -3.77
C THR A 68 4.24 4.60 -3.81
N HIS A 69 4.63 4.08 -2.64
CA HIS A 69 5.61 3.02 -2.54
C HIS A 69 5.13 1.72 -3.23
N ALA A 70 3.88 1.32 -3.00
CA ALA A 70 3.30 0.16 -3.66
C ALA A 70 3.29 0.33 -5.20
N MET A 71 2.90 1.52 -5.70
CA MET A 71 2.97 1.82 -7.13
C MET A 71 4.39 1.70 -7.69
N ASN A 72 5.38 2.26 -6.99
CA ASN A 72 6.77 2.18 -7.43
C ASN A 72 7.28 0.72 -7.52
N ILE A 73 6.86 -0.15 -6.59
CA ILE A 73 7.18 -1.58 -6.66
C ILE A 73 6.51 -2.24 -7.87
N PHE A 74 5.24 -1.94 -8.14
CA PHE A 74 4.54 -2.48 -9.30
C PHE A 74 5.22 -2.07 -10.61
N VAL A 75 5.56 -0.78 -10.74
CA VAL A 75 6.30 -0.26 -11.90
C VAL A 75 7.66 -0.95 -12.02
N GLY A 76 8.40 -1.07 -10.92
CA GLY A 76 9.69 -1.78 -10.92
C GLY A 76 9.56 -3.24 -11.38
N THR A 77 8.54 -3.94 -10.91
CA THR A 77 8.26 -5.33 -11.30
C THR A 77 7.90 -5.43 -12.78
N MET A 78 7.12 -4.48 -13.30
CA MET A 78 6.77 -4.43 -14.72
C MET A 78 8.02 -4.22 -15.60
N ILE A 79 8.93 -3.33 -15.22
CA ILE A 79 10.21 -3.10 -15.91
C ILE A 79 11.05 -4.39 -15.96
N ILE A 80 11.15 -5.09 -14.83
CA ILE A 80 11.89 -6.36 -14.75
C ILE A 80 11.25 -7.43 -15.65
N ASN A 81 9.92 -7.51 -15.70
CA ASN A 81 9.19 -8.50 -16.50
C ASN A 81 9.24 -8.23 -18.02
N ILE A 82 9.25 -6.96 -18.43
CA ILE A 82 9.34 -6.58 -19.85
C ILE A 82 10.77 -6.75 -20.39
N SER A 83 11.76 -6.92 -19.52
CA SER A 83 13.17 -7.04 -19.92
C SER A 83 13.41 -8.22 -20.89
N PRO A 84 13.92 -7.97 -22.11
CA PRO A 84 13.99 -8.97 -23.16
C PRO A 84 14.97 -10.13 -22.86
N LYS A 85 14.61 -11.34 -23.31
CA LYS A 85 15.31 -12.62 -23.05
C LYS A 85 16.84 -12.65 -23.34
N PRO A 86 17.43 -11.93 -24.31
CA PRO A 86 18.89 -11.96 -24.51
C PRO A 86 19.69 -11.28 -23.39
N PHE A 87 19.11 -10.38 -22.60
CA PHE A 87 19.78 -9.71 -21.47
C PHE A 87 19.71 -10.51 -20.15
N LYS A 88 19.44 -11.82 -20.22
CA LYS A 88 19.44 -12.73 -19.06
C LYS A 88 20.64 -12.57 -18.10
N PRO A 89 21.90 -12.38 -18.54
CA PRO A 89 23.01 -12.18 -17.60
C PRO A 89 22.98 -10.84 -16.87
N PHE A 90 22.23 -9.85 -17.38
CA PHE A 90 22.08 -8.52 -16.78
C PHE A 90 20.87 -8.40 -15.84
N LYS A 91 20.01 -9.43 -15.76
CA LYS A 91 18.88 -9.47 -14.82
C LYS A 91 19.22 -9.10 -13.38
N PRO A 92 20.29 -9.63 -12.75
CA PRO A 92 20.65 -9.22 -11.39
C PRO A 92 20.98 -7.72 -11.29
N ILE A 93 21.61 -7.14 -12.32
CA ILE A 93 21.97 -5.72 -12.33
C ILE A 93 20.74 -4.84 -12.56
N SER A 94 19.85 -5.23 -13.49
CA SER A 94 18.58 -4.52 -13.70
C SER A 94 17.68 -4.56 -12.46
N GLY A 95 17.60 -5.71 -11.77
CA GLY A 95 16.86 -5.85 -10.52
C GLY A 95 17.47 -5.01 -9.40
N PHE A 96 18.80 -4.96 -9.31
CA PHE A 96 19.50 -4.11 -8.35
C PHE A 96 19.28 -2.61 -8.63
N LEU A 97 19.37 -2.18 -9.90
CA LEU A 97 19.13 -0.79 -10.30
C LEU A 97 17.68 -0.36 -10.07
N VAL A 98 16.71 -1.19 -10.46
CA VAL A 98 15.29 -0.95 -10.20
C VAL A 98 15.02 -0.92 -8.70
N GLY A 99 15.62 -1.83 -7.92
CA GLY A 99 15.55 -1.80 -6.45
C GLY A 99 16.08 -0.48 -5.87
N LYS A 100 17.23 0.01 -6.33
CA LYS A 100 17.74 1.33 -5.90
C LYS A 100 16.83 2.48 -6.33
N MET A 101 16.26 2.44 -7.53
CA MET A 101 15.33 3.47 -8.01
C MET A 101 14.04 3.50 -7.19
N VAL A 102 13.45 2.34 -6.91
CA VAL A 102 12.25 2.22 -6.07
C VAL A 102 12.56 2.72 -4.65
N CYS A 103 13.64 2.27 -4.03
CA CYS A 103 14.00 2.67 -2.67
C CYS A 103 14.41 4.14 -2.54
N ASN A 104 15.02 4.75 -3.57
CA ASN A 104 15.40 6.16 -3.56
C ASN A 104 14.21 7.09 -3.89
N GLY A 105 13.29 6.63 -4.74
CA GLY A 105 12.11 7.39 -5.17
C GLY A 105 10.88 7.25 -4.25
N SER A 106 10.92 6.36 -3.25
CA SER A 106 9.87 6.29 -2.24
C SER A 106 10.41 6.78 -0.89
N SER A 107 9.60 7.57 -0.17
CA SER A 107 9.83 8.03 1.21
C SER A 107 9.88 6.89 2.25
N ILE A 108 10.43 5.73 1.90
CA ILE A 108 10.62 4.60 2.81
C ILE A 108 11.57 4.98 3.94
N SER A 109 12.47 5.95 3.75
CA SER A 109 13.29 6.49 4.84
C SER A 109 12.46 7.18 5.95
N ALA A 110 11.21 7.59 5.67
CA ALA A 110 10.32 8.22 6.64
C ALA A 110 9.40 7.22 7.38
N ILE A 111 9.17 6.03 6.83
CA ILE A 111 8.29 5.00 7.41
C ILE A 111 8.80 4.42 8.76
N PRO A 112 10.12 4.19 8.98
CA PRO A 112 10.63 3.66 10.25
C PRO A 112 10.37 4.56 11.45
N GLN A 113 10.26 5.88 11.23
CA GLN A 113 10.09 6.86 12.31
C GLN A 113 8.69 6.75 12.98
N ALA A 114 7.70 6.21 12.27
CA ALA A 114 6.34 6.09 12.77
C ALA A 114 6.08 4.81 13.60
N ILE A 115 6.96 3.80 13.51
CA ILE A 115 6.80 2.49 14.19
C ILE A 115 7.58 2.42 15.50
N HIS A 116 8.67 3.21 15.66
CA HIS A 116 9.48 3.24 16.88
C HIS A 116 9.06 4.28 17.92
N GLY A 117 8.03 5.08 17.66
CA GLY A 117 7.57 6.18 18.52
C GLY A 117 6.47 5.82 19.53
N ASN A 118 6.37 4.56 19.96
CA ASN A 118 5.46 4.13 21.04
C ASN A 118 6.12 3.08 21.94
#